data_AF-A0A5B8UKY2-F1
#
_entry.id   AF-A0A5B8UKY2-F1
#
_cell.length_a   1.000
_cell.length_b   1.000
_cell.length_c   1.000
_cell.angle_alpha   90.00
_cell.angle_beta   90.00
_cell.angle_gamma   90.00
#
_symmetry.space_group_name_H-M   'P 1'
#
loop_
_entity.id
_entity.type
_entity.pdbx_description
1 polymer ?
#
loop_
_entity_poly.entity_id
_entity_poly.type
_entity_poly.pdbx_seq_one_letter_code
_entity_poly.pdbx_strand_id
1 'polypeptide(L)'
;MEFMCALSVDGSLATYRVQKKSKNSYAATLRTAKDKQADAPSEITLVKNAAGWTGVPEHEEIVRGLVNAIEAKGSLDDESQSPAS
;
A
#
# COMPACT_ATOMS: atom_id res chain seq x y z
N MET A 1 -11.46 -4.52 1.95
CA MET A 1 -11.00 -3.14 1.75
C MET A 1 -10.18 -3.07 0.47
N GLU A 2 -10.44 -2.06 -0.35
CA GLU A 2 -9.69 -1.76 -1.57
C GLU A 2 -9.57 -0.24 -1.70
N PHE A 3 -8.40 0.27 -2.10
CA PHE A 3 -8.19 1.69 -2.36
C PHE A 3 -7.07 1.92 -3.38
N MET A 4 -6.98 3.14 -3.90
CA MET A 4 -5.87 3.56 -4.75
C MET A 4 -4.85 4.35 -3.94
N CYS A 5 -3.57 4.05 -4.16
CA CYS A 5 -2.45 4.71 -3.53
C CYS A 5 -1.56 5.29 -4.64
N ALA A 6 -1.43 6.60 -4.69
CA ALA A 6 -0.49 7.28 -5.58
C ALA A 6 0.78 7.60 -4.79
N LEU A 7 1.92 7.18 -5.32
CA LEU A 7 3.23 7.32 -4.70
C LEU A 7 4.17 8.04 -5.67
N SER A 8 4.97 8.96 -5.14
CA SER A 8 6.11 9.50 -5.88
C SER A 8 7.27 8.52 -5.70
N VAL A 9 7.75 7.96 -6.80
CA VAL A 9 8.83 6.97 -6.84
C VAL A 9 9.83 7.45 -7.88
N ASP A 10 11.08 7.72 -7.47
CA ASP A 10 12.13 8.24 -8.36
C ASP A 10 11.70 9.46 -9.19
N GLY A 11 10.94 10.37 -8.58
CA GLY A 11 10.42 11.58 -9.24
C GLY A 11 9.26 11.35 -10.22
N SER A 12 8.76 10.12 -10.33
CA SER A 12 7.59 9.75 -11.15
C SER A 12 6.39 9.36 -10.29
N LEU A 13 5.18 9.59 -10.80
CA LEU A 13 3.95 9.23 -10.08
C LEU A 13 3.50 7.81 -10.46
N ALA A 14 3.61 6.89 -9.51
CA ALA A 14 3.13 5.52 -9.62
C ALA A 14 1.79 5.36 -8.91
N THR A 15 0.78 4.82 -9.59
CA THR A 15 -0.53 4.57 -8.97
C THR A 15 -0.77 3.08 -8.78
N TYR A 16 -0.87 2.65 -7.53
CA TYR A 16 -1.15 1.28 -7.13
C TYR A 16 -2.60 1.11 -6.71
N ARG A 17 -3.25 0.03 -7.17
CA ARG A 17 -4.49 -0.47 -6.60
C ARG A 17 -4.15 -1.45 -5.49
N VAL A 18 -4.47 -1.08 -4.25
CA VAL A 18 -4.22 -1.86 -3.06
C VAL A 18 -5.48 -2.60 -2.66
N GLN A 19 -5.41 -3.93 -2.59
CA GLN A 19 -6.52 -4.80 -2.26
C GLN A 19 -6.15 -5.69 -1.06
N LYS A 20 -6.97 -5.65 0.00
CA LYS A 20 -6.82 -6.57 1.13
C LYS A 20 -7.12 -8.00 0.69
N LYS A 21 -6.15 -8.91 0.86
CA LYS A 21 -6.31 -10.34 0.55
C LYS A 21 -6.64 -11.16 1.80
N SER A 22 -6.09 -10.78 2.95
CA SER A 22 -6.36 -11.44 4.24
C SER A 22 -6.23 -10.43 5.39
N LYS A 23 -6.40 -10.90 6.64
CA LYS A 23 -6.24 -10.04 7.83
C LYS A 23 -4.87 -9.33 7.86
N ASN A 24 -3.82 -10.05 7.44
CA ASN A 24 -2.43 -9.61 7.52
C ASN A 24 -1.77 -9.50 6.13
N SER A 25 -2.54 -9.43 5.03
CA SER A 25 -1.95 -9.30 3.70
C SER A 25 -2.75 -8.43 2.74
N TYR A 26 -2.01 -7.70 1.91
CA TYR A 26 -2.52 -6.82 0.86
C TYR A 26 -1.74 -7.07 -0.43
N ALA A 27 -2.42 -7.00 -1.56
CA ALA A 27 -1.77 -6.98 -2.87
C ALA A 27 -1.90 -5.58 -3.46
N ALA A 28 -0.81 -5.02 -3.95
CA ALA A 28 -0.75 -3.74 -4.60
C ALA A 28 -0.37 -3.94 -6.07
N THR A 29 -1.29 -3.69 -6.99
CA THR A 29 -1.06 -3.83 -8.42
C THR A 29 -0.93 -2.45 -9.06
N LEU A 30 0.15 -2.22 -9.81
CA LEU A 30 0.39 -0.99 -10.54
C LEU A 30 -0.69 -0.84 -11.62
N ARG A 31 -1.40 0.30 -11.63
CA ARG A 31 -2.46 0.62 -12.58
C ARG A 31 -2.00 1.58 -13.67
N THR A 32 -1.18 2.55 -13.31
CA THR A 32 -0.70 3.57 -14.22
C THR A 32 0.63 4.07 -13.70
N ALA A 33 1.64 4.01 -14.56
CA ALA A 33 2.85 4.81 -14.45
C ALA A 33 2.76 5.86 -15.55
N LYS A 34 2.75 7.15 -15.19
CA LYS A 34 3.06 8.19 -16.19
C LYS A 34 4.55 8.08 -16.43
N ASP A 35 4.92 7.91 -17.69
CA ASP A 35 6.25 7.51 -18.16
C ASP A 35 6.58 6.04 -17.85
N LYS A 36 7.27 5.38 -18.78
CA LYS A 36 7.63 3.96 -18.68
C LYS A 36 8.59 3.78 -17.50
N GLN A 37 8.02 3.60 -16.31
CA GLN A 37 8.76 3.31 -15.10
C GLN A 37 9.31 1.89 -15.25
N ALA A 38 10.54 1.79 -15.75
CA ALA A 38 11.18 0.51 -16.01
C ALA A 38 11.48 -0.28 -14.72
N ASP A 39 11.51 0.41 -13.58
CA ASP A 39 11.98 -0.15 -12.31
C ASP A 39 10.87 -0.44 -11.29
N ALA A 40 9.68 0.16 -11.45
CA ALA A 40 8.60 -0.09 -10.49
C ALA A 40 7.96 -1.46 -10.72
N PRO A 41 7.83 -2.28 -9.66
CA PRO A 41 7.20 -3.57 -9.77
C PRO A 41 5.71 -3.42 -10.10
N SER A 42 5.25 -4.22 -11.05
CA SER A 42 3.84 -4.25 -11.49
C SER A 42 2.90 -4.79 -10.42
N GLU A 43 3.41 -5.59 -9.49
CA GLU A 43 2.69 -6.11 -8.34
C GLU A 43 3.61 -6.21 -7.14
N ILE A 44 3.12 -5.81 -5.96
CA ILE A 44 3.77 -6.01 -4.66
C ILE A 44 2.78 -6.68 -3.72
N THR A 45 3.19 -7.77 -3.09
CA THR A 45 2.46 -8.40 -1.99
C THR A 45 3.02 -7.91 -0.67
N LEU A 46 2.18 -7.26 0.14
CA LEU A 46 2.48 -6.81 1.48
C LEU A 46 1.95 -7.81 2.50
N VAL A 47 2.80 -8.21 3.44
CA VAL A 47 2.48 -9.15 4.52
C VAL A 47 2.89 -8.55 5.85
N LYS A 48 1.98 -8.53 6.83
CA LYS A 48 2.27 -8.15 8.20
C LYS A 48 2.68 -9.39 8.99
N ASN A 49 3.93 -9.44 9.41
CA ASN A 49 4.48 -10.47 10.27
C ASN A 49 4.79 -9.90 11.67
N ALA A 50 5.41 -10.69 12.55
CA ALA A 50 5.72 -10.28 13.92
C ALA A 50 6.76 -9.14 14.00
N ALA A 51 7.63 -9.01 13.00
CA ALA A 51 8.64 -7.95 12.89
C ALA A 51 8.11 -6.68 12.20
N GLY A 52 6.95 -6.74 11.54
CA GLY A 52 6.33 -5.61 10.88
C GLY A 52 5.79 -5.94 9.50
N TRP A 53 5.63 -4.91 8.67
CA TRP A 53 5.22 -5.06 7.28
C TRP A 53 6.42 -5.35 6.37
N THR A 54 6.27 -6.35 5.51
CA THR A 54 7.25 -6.70 4.47
C THR A 54 6.56 -6.74 3.11
N GLY A 55 7.26 -6.32 2.05
CA GLY A 55 6.75 -6.34 0.68
C GLY A 55 7.58 -7.22 -0.25
N VAL A 56 6.92 -7.93 -1.17
CA VAL A 56 7.56 -8.78 -2.19
C VAL A 56 7.00 -8.45 -3.58
N PRO A 57 7.83 -8.06 -4.58
CA PRO A 57 9.27 -7.87 -4.48
C PRO A 57 9.63 -6.73 -3.51
N GLU A 58 10.84 -6.81 -2.95
CA GLU A 58 11.33 -5.82 -2.00
C GLU A 58 11.62 -4.51 -2.75
N HIS A 59 10.95 -3.44 -2.34
CA HIS A 59 11.17 -2.10 -2.87
C HIS A 59 10.84 -1.08 -1.78
N GLU A 60 11.85 -0.68 -1.01
CA GLU A 60 11.66 0.03 0.27
C GLU A 60 10.74 1.25 0.17
N GLU A 61 10.97 2.13 -0.82
CA GLU A 61 10.17 3.35 -0.98
C GLU A 61 8.69 3.07 -1.24
N ILE A 62 8.40 2.13 -2.14
CA ILE A 62 7.02 1.75 -2.49
C ILE A 62 6.38 1.00 -1.32
N VAL A 63 7.09 0.05 -0.73
CA VAL A 63 6.59 -0.72 0.43
C VAL A 63 6.24 0.22 1.57
N ARG A 64 7.12 1.15 1.94
CA ARG A 64 6.88 2.14 2.99
C ARG A 64 5.69 3.04 2.66
N GLY A 65 5.60 3.52 1.42
CA GLY A 65 4.47 4.34 0.96
C GLY A 65 3.13 3.60 1.05
N LEU A 66 3.08 2.35 0.58
CA LEU A 66 1.88 1.52 0.65
C LEU A 66 1.49 1.19 2.09
N VAL A 67 2.45 0.86 2.95
CA VAL A 67 2.22 0.59 4.38
C VAL A 67 1.61 1.80 5.06
N ASN A 68 2.20 2.99 4.89
CA ASN A 68 1.66 4.23 5.44
C ASN A 68 0.22 4.47 4.99
N ALA A 69 -0.09 4.21 3.72
CA ALA A 69 -1.44 4.34 3.19
C ALA A 69 -2.42 3.30 3.77
N ILE A 70 -1.97 2.05 3.95
CA ILE A 70 -2.77 0.99 4.60
C ILE A 70 -3.05 1.36 6.05
N GLU A 71 -2.07 1.87 6.79
CA GLU A 71 -2.24 2.25 8.19
C GLU A 71 -3.14 3.47 8.35
N ALA A 72 -2.95 4.51 7.53
CA ALA A 72 -3.83 5.67 7.51
C ALA A 72 -5.29 5.28 7.15
N LYS A 73 -5.47 4.31 6.24
CA LYS A 73 -6.79 3.78 5.87
C LYS A 73 -7.37 2.90 6.97
N GLY A 74 -6.57 2.06 7.62
CA GLY A 74 -7.00 1.20 8.72
C GLY A 74 -7.38 1.99 9.98
N SER A 75 -6.72 3.13 10.23
CA SER A 75 -7.12 4.06 11.30
C SER A 75 -8.50 4.69 11.07
N LEU A 76 -8.90 4.88 9.81
CA LEU A 76 -10.25 5.39 9.48
C LEU A 76 -11.36 4.34 9.68
N ASP A 77 -11.03 3.04 9.66
CA ASP A 77 -11.98 1.97 10.02
C ASP A 77 -12.11 1.78 11.55
N ASP A 78 -11.11 2.24 12.33
CA ASP A 78 -11.06 2.11 13.80
C ASP A 78 -11.74 3.32 14.50
N GLU A 79 -11.76 4.50 13.87
CA GLU A 79 -12.45 5.71 14.36
C GLU A 79 -13.99 5.65 14.20
N SER A 80 -14.57 4.45 14.22
CA SER A 80 -16.02 4.23 14.45
C SER A 80 -16.32 3.76 15.87
N GLN A 81 -15.31 3.67 16.75
CA GLN A 81 -15.50 3.26 18.13
C GLN A 81 -14.88 4.24 19.13
N SER A 82 -15.60 5.32 19.46
CA SER A 82 -15.80 5.80 20.84
C SER A 82 -16.74 7.02 20.91
N PRO A 83 -17.42 7.23 22.07
CA PRO A 83 -18.87 7.32 22.11
C PRO A 83 -19.41 8.74 22.16
N ALA A 84 -20.73 8.86 21.95
CA ALA A 84 -21.49 10.02 22.37
C ALA A 84 -21.16 10.39 23.82
N SER A 85 -20.89 11.68 24.05
CA SER A 85 -20.97 12.33 25.36
C SER A 85 -21.53 13.72 25.16
#